data_AF-A0A917Z3D7-F1
#
_entry.id   AF-A0A917Z3D7-F1
#
_cell.length_a   1.000
_cell.length_b   1.000
_cell.length_c   1.000
_cell.angle_alpha   90.00
_cell.angle_beta   90.00
_cell.angle_gamma   90.00
#
_symmetry.space_group_name_H-M   'P 1'
#
loop_
_entity.id
_entity.type
_entity.pdbx_description
1 polymer ?
#
loop_
_entity_poly.entity_id
_entity_poly.type
_entity_poly.pdbx_seq_one_letter_code
_entity_poly.pdbx_strand_id
1 'polypeptide(L)'
;MSFTASTICRYTLLAISLLLPVTPVYAQDTPPASCPSPGAPPSAKEFYRFIKKFKAEDLKRTETLLQSSVQQLDCQQVFKLKIVNRVGDVSHRYYDTRSFELVLDDSLQQLDPIDRVFRQLDKLVGDEEADKEKHQQKEQ
;
A
#
# COMPACT_ATOMS: atom_id res chain seq x y z
N MET A 1 -27.80 9.05 -75.40
CA MET A 1 -27.80 10.39 -74.77
C MET A 1 -26.66 10.43 -73.76
N SER A 2 -25.78 11.41 -73.90
CA SER A 2 -24.71 11.71 -72.94
C SER A 2 -25.28 12.14 -71.59
N PHE A 3 -24.59 11.82 -70.48
CA PHE A 3 -24.04 12.79 -69.52
C PHE A 3 -23.07 12.08 -68.58
N THR A 4 -21.90 12.69 -68.44
CA THR A 4 -20.80 12.37 -67.53
C THR A 4 -21.02 13.05 -66.17
N ALA A 5 -20.51 12.46 -65.08
CA ALA A 5 -19.71 13.13 -64.05
C ALA A 5 -19.64 12.31 -62.74
N SER A 6 -18.42 11.92 -62.38
CA SER A 6 -17.79 12.14 -61.07
C SER A 6 -18.71 12.25 -59.85
N THR A 7 -18.58 11.33 -58.89
CA THR A 7 -18.02 11.61 -57.55
C THR A 7 -17.66 10.29 -56.87
N ILE A 8 -16.37 10.08 -56.64
CA ILE A 8 -15.84 9.00 -55.81
C ILE A 8 -16.22 9.33 -54.35
N CYS A 9 -17.18 8.62 -53.77
CA CYS A 9 -17.41 8.67 -52.33
C CYS A 9 -16.66 7.52 -51.66
N ARG A 10 -15.41 7.78 -51.29
CA ARG A 10 -14.66 6.94 -50.35
C ARG A 10 -15.27 7.11 -48.97
N TYR A 11 -16.10 6.17 -48.54
CA TYR A 11 -16.36 5.97 -47.11
C TYR A 11 -15.53 4.79 -46.64
N THR A 12 -14.35 5.12 -46.14
CA THR A 12 -13.50 4.26 -45.33
C THR A 12 -14.29 3.71 -44.16
N LEU A 13 -14.40 2.39 -44.09
CA LEU A 13 -14.82 1.63 -42.92
C LEU A 13 -13.83 1.92 -41.76
N LEU A 14 -14.23 2.77 -40.82
CA LEU A 14 -13.55 2.91 -39.54
C LEU A 14 -14.05 1.80 -38.60
N ALA A 15 -13.47 0.60 -38.76
CA ALA A 15 -13.53 -0.43 -37.74
C ALA A 15 -12.62 0.00 -36.57
N ILE A 16 -13.18 0.72 -35.60
CA ILE A 16 -12.49 1.02 -34.34
C ILE A 16 -12.60 -0.21 -33.45
N SER A 17 -11.65 -1.14 -33.64
CA SER A 17 -11.35 -2.19 -32.67
C SER A 17 -10.66 -1.56 -31.46
N LEU A 18 -11.42 -1.02 -30.52
CA LEU A 18 -10.92 -0.69 -29.18
C LEU A 18 -10.81 -1.98 -28.36
N LEU A 19 -9.83 -2.82 -28.72
CA LEU A 19 -9.24 -3.75 -27.76
C LEU A 19 -8.35 -2.91 -26.84
N LEU A 20 -8.95 -2.30 -25.82
CA LEU A 20 -8.19 -1.86 -24.66
C LEU A 20 -7.67 -3.13 -23.97
N PRO A 21 -6.36 -3.38 -23.93
CA PRO A 21 -5.86 -4.32 -22.93
C PRO A 21 -6.15 -3.65 -21.58
N VAL A 22 -7.14 -4.16 -20.87
CA VAL A 22 -7.27 -3.93 -19.43
C VAL A 22 -6.07 -4.64 -18.81
N THR A 23 -4.89 -4.02 -18.88
CA THR A 23 -3.77 -4.44 -18.06
C THR A 23 -4.19 -4.14 -16.63
N PRO A 24 -4.26 -5.13 -15.73
CA PRO A 24 -4.38 -4.82 -14.32
C PRO A 24 -3.20 -3.91 -13.98
N VAL A 25 -3.51 -2.67 -13.59
CA VAL A 25 -2.55 -1.76 -12.97
C VAL A 25 -2.21 -2.39 -11.63
N TYR A 26 -1.27 -3.33 -11.64
CA TYR A 26 -0.50 -3.66 -10.47
C TYR A 26 0.36 -2.44 -10.21
N ALA A 27 0.03 -1.68 -9.16
CA ALA A 27 0.93 -0.69 -8.61
C ALA A 27 2.21 -1.42 -8.16
N GLN A 28 3.19 -1.52 -9.06
CA GLN A 28 4.54 -1.95 -8.72
C GLN A 28 5.27 -0.72 -8.18
N ASP A 29 5.27 -0.60 -6.86
CA ASP A 29 6.30 0.19 -6.17
C ASP A 29 7.65 -0.37 -6.63
N THR A 30 8.44 0.47 -7.29
CA THR A 30 9.73 0.07 -7.87
C THR A 30 10.67 -0.28 -6.73
N PRO A 31 11.25 -1.49 -6.69
CA PRO A 31 12.14 -1.86 -5.60
C PRO A 31 13.40 -0.99 -5.62
N PRO A 32 13.96 -0.65 -4.44
CA PRO A 32 15.19 0.13 -4.36
C PRO A 32 16.33 -0.61 -5.07
N ALA A 33 17.20 0.14 -5.74
CA ALA A 33 18.23 -0.33 -6.68
C ALA A 33 19.29 -1.29 -6.08
N SER A 34 19.22 -1.60 -4.79
CA SER A 34 20.18 -2.45 -4.06
C SER A 34 19.66 -3.85 -3.72
N CYS A 35 18.42 -4.19 -4.05
CA CYS A 35 17.91 -5.52 -3.76
C CYS A 35 18.37 -6.55 -4.81
N PRO A 36 18.82 -7.76 -4.40
CA PRO A 36 18.93 -8.86 -5.34
C PRO A 36 17.55 -9.11 -5.98
N SER A 37 17.52 -9.60 -7.22
CA SER A 37 16.28 -9.86 -7.96
C SER A 37 15.27 -10.53 -7.03
N PRO A 38 14.08 -9.95 -6.80
CA PRO A 38 13.06 -10.59 -5.99
C PRO A 38 12.83 -11.99 -6.57
N GLY A 39 12.80 -13.00 -5.70
CA GLY A 39 12.50 -14.37 -6.10
C GLY A 39 11.18 -14.45 -6.85
N ALA A 40 10.87 -15.62 -7.44
CA ALA A 40 9.57 -15.81 -8.05
C ALA A 40 8.45 -15.49 -7.02
N PRO A 41 7.42 -14.72 -7.41
CA PRO A 41 6.30 -14.43 -6.52
C PRO A 41 5.65 -15.73 -6.03
N PRO A 42 5.06 -15.72 -4.82
CA PRO A 42 4.36 -16.89 -4.29
C PRO A 42 3.26 -17.31 -5.25
N SER A 43 3.02 -18.62 -5.33
CA SER A 43 2.00 -19.16 -6.22
C SER A 43 0.60 -18.68 -5.79
N ALA A 44 -0.33 -18.61 -6.75
CA ALA A 44 -1.72 -18.28 -6.43
C ALA A 44 -2.30 -19.22 -5.37
N LYS A 45 -1.93 -20.50 -5.40
CA LYS A 45 -2.38 -21.51 -4.41
C LYS A 45 -1.92 -21.16 -2.99
N GLU A 46 -0.67 -20.72 -2.82
CA GLU A 46 -0.15 -20.29 -1.53
C GLU A 46 -0.85 -19.03 -1.04
N PHE A 47 -1.05 -18.05 -1.93
CA PHE A 47 -1.79 -16.84 -1.62
C PHE A 47 -3.23 -17.16 -1.15
N TYR A 48 -3.96 -18.01 -1.88
CA TYR A 48 -5.31 -18.41 -1.48
C TYR A 48 -5.33 -19.15 -0.14
N ARG A 49 -4.33 -20.00 0.12
CA ARG A 49 -4.18 -20.69 1.42
C ARG A 49 -3.99 -19.67 2.55
N PHE A 50 -3.11 -18.69 2.34
CA PHE A 50 -2.87 -17.61 3.29
C PHE A 50 -4.15 -16.82 3.58
N ILE A 51 -4.85 -16.34 2.55
CA ILE A 51 -6.09 -15.56 2.73
C ILE A 51 -7.16 -16.36 3.46
N LYS A 52 -7.28 -17.66 3.18
CA LYS A 52 -8.24 -18.53 3.88
C LYS A 52 -7.89 -18.66 5.37
N LYS A 53 -6.60 -18.86 5.69
CA LYS A 53 -6.11 -18.92 7.07
C LYS A 53 -6.33 -17.59 7.78
N PHE A 54 -5.91 -16.48 7.17
CA PHE A 54 -6.05 -15.13 7.71
C PHE A 54 -7.51 -14.80 8.06
N LYS A 55 -8.46 -15.10 7.17
CA LYS A 55 -9.90 -14.87 7.42
C LYS A 55 -10.48 -15.73 8.56
N ALA A 56 -9.88 -16.89 8.84
CA ALA A 56 -10.35 -17.81 9.86
C ALA A 56 -9.73 -17.54 11.24
N GLU A 57 -8.46 -17.16 11.28
CA GLU A 57 -7.64 -17.14 12.51
C GLU A 57 -7.23 -15.73 12.93
N ASP A 58 -6.84 -14.88 11.99
CA ASP A 58 -6.17 -13.60 12.28
C ASP A 58 -7.07 -12.38 12.08
N LEU A 59 -8.15 -12.52 11.30
CA LEU A 59 -9.13 -11.46 11.09
C LEU A 59 -10.00 -11.35 12.35
N LYS A 60 -9.81 -10.27 13.11
CA LYS A 60 -10.61 -10.05 14.32
C LYS A 60 -12.08 -9.84 13.95
N ARG A 61 -13.00 -10.18 14.85
CA ARG A 61 -14.47 -10.20 14.66
C ARG A 61 -15.09 -8.89 14.13
N THR A 62 -14.35 -7.78 14.16
CA THR A 62 -14.83 -6.45 13.74
C THR A 62 -13.92 -5.79 12.70
N GLU A 63 -12.96 -6.55 12.18
CA GLU A 63 -12.10 -6.12 11.09
C GLU A 63 -12.66 -6.62 9.76
N THR A 64 -12.49 -5.83 8.71
CA THR A 64 -12.84 -6.23 7.35
C THR A 64 -11.61 -6.13 6.46
N LEU A 65 -11.29 -7.23 5.77
CA LEU A 65 -10.26 -7.23 4.73
C LEU A 65 -10.78 -6.49 3.50
N LEU A 66 -10.15 -5.38 3.14
CA LEU A 66 -10.49 -4.58 1.97
C LEU A 66 -9.74 -5.04 0.72
N GLN A 67 -8.44 -5.30 0.88
CA GLN A 67 -7.58 -5.66 -0.24
C GLN A 67 -6.43 -6.54 0.25
N SER A 68 -5.97 -7.42 -0.62
CA SER A 68 -4.79 -8.24 -0.41
C SER A 68 -3.93 -8.24 -1.67
N SER A 69 -2.63 -8.05 -1.53
CA SER A 69 -1.68 -8.08 -2.63
C SER A 69 -0.33 -8.66 -2.18
N VAL A 70 0.53 -8.99 -3.15
CA VAL A 70 1.95 -9.29 -2.90
C VAL A 70 2.74 -8.00 -3.15
N GLN A 71 3.60 -7.61 -2.21
CA GLN A 71 4.50 -6.47 -2.35
C GLN A 71 5.92 -6.86 -1.94
N GLN A 72 6.89 -5.99 -2.24
CA GLN A 72 8.26 -6.10 -1.79
C GLN A 72 8.51 -5.09 -0.67
N LEU A 73 8.94 -5.58 0.49
CA LEU A 73 9.29 -4.79 1.67
C LEU A 73 10.72 -5.17 2.07
N ASP A 74 11.64 -4.21 2.12
CA ASP A 74 13.06 -4.43 2.48
C ASP A 74 13.71 -5.65 1.77
N CYS A 75 13.54 -5.70 0.44
CA CYS A 75 14.01 -6.79 -0.42
C CYS A 75 13.33 -8.16 -0.22
N GLN A 76 12.35 -8.28 0.67
CA GLN A 76 11.57 -9.49 0.92
C GLN A 76 10.18 -9.39 0.29
N GLN A 77 9.69 -10.48 -0.29
CA GLN A 77 8.30 -10.54 -0.74
C GLN A 77 7.38 -10.83 0.45
N VAL A 78 6.37 -9.99 0.60
CA VAL A 78 5.38 -10.03 1.68
C VAL A 78 3.96 -10.03 1.12
N PHE A 79 3.03 -10.65 1.84
CA PHE A 79 1.61 -10.42 1.63
C PHE A 79 1.19 -9.15 2.35
N LYS A 80 0.73 -8.16 1.61
CA LYS A 80 0.17 -6.92 2.15
C LYS A 80 -1.35 -7.02 2.21
N LEU A 81 -1.89 -6.82 3.41
CA LEU A 81 -3.32 -6.79 3.66
C LEU A 81 -3.74 -5.38 4.07
N LYS A 82 -4.75 -4.84 3.40
CA LYS A 82 -5.43 -3.60 3.76
C LYS A 82 -6.68 -3.95 4.54
N ILE A 83 -6.76 -3.50 5.78
CA ILE A 83 -7.81 -3.87 6.73
C ILE A 83 -8.47 -2.60 7.23
N VAL A 84 -9.79 -2.63 7.40
CA VAL A 84 -10.53 -1.60 8.13
C VAL A 84 -10.99 -2.17 9.46
N ASN A 85 -10.76 -1.43 10.54
CA ASN A 85 -11.18 -1.82 11.88
C ASN A 85 -12.63 -1.38 12.18
N ARG A 86 -13.12 -1.65 13.40
CA ARG A 86 -14.48 -1.29 13.83
C ARG A 86 -14.77 0.21 13.80
N VAL A 87 -13.77 1.04 14.09
CA VAL A 87 -13.92 2.50 14.12
C VAL A 87 -13.78 3.14 12.74
N GLY A 88 -13.49 2.35 11.71
CA GLY A 88 -13.36 2.80 10.33
C GLY A 88 -11.93 3.16 9.93
N ASP A 89 -10.95 2.98 10.82
CA ASP A 89 -9.56 3.24 10.47
C ASP A 89 -9.02 2.15 9.57
N VAL A 90 -8.29 2.59 8.56
CA VAL A 90 -7.61 1.72 7.61
C VAL A 90 -6.17 1.55 8.06
N SER A 91 -5.74 0.30 8.17
CA SER A 91 -4.36 -0.09 8.44
C SER A 91 -3.86 -1.11 7.42
N HIS A 92 -2.53 -1.31 7.42
CA HIS A 92 -1.88 -2.33 6.63
C HIS A 92 -1.15 -3.32 7.52
N ARG A 93 -1.28 -4.61 7.20
CA ARG A 93 -0.51 -5.69 7.81
C ARG A 93 0.28 -6.41 6.74
N TYR A 94 1.53 -6.71 7.05
CA TYR A 94 2.47 -7.38 6.15
C TYR A 94 2.85 -8.71 6.75
N TYR A 95 2.75 -9.77 5.95
CA TYR A 95 3.04 -11.15 6.37
C TYR A 95 4.12 -11.75 5.50
N ASP A 96 4.95 -12.60 6.08
CA ASP A 96 5.92 -13.36 5.32
C ASP A 96 5.22 -14.35 4.37
N THR A 97 5.75 -14.48 3.15
CA THR A 97 5.13 -15.30 2.11
C THR A 97 5.31 -16.80 2.31
N ARG A 98 6.22 -17.23 3.20
CA ARG A 98 6.54 -18.64 3.47
C ARG A 98 5.99 -19.11 4.82
N SER A 99 6.26 -18.38 5.89
CA SER A 99 5.81 -18.72 7.25
C SER A 99 4.39 -18.22 7.56
N PHE A 100 3.89 -17.24 6.81
CA PHE A 100 2.64 -16.52 7.09
C PHE A 100 2.65 -15.78 8.43
N GLU A 101 3.82 -15.52 9.00
CA GLU A 101 3.95 -14.75 10.23
C GLU A 101 3.85 -13.25 9.94
N LEU A 102 3.30 -12.50 10.89
CA LEU A 102 3.20 -11.05 10.83
C LEU A 102 4.60 -10.42 10.91
N VAL A 103 4.97 -9.66 9.88
CA VAL A 103 6.23 -8.93 9.79
C VAL A 103 6.06 -7.51 10.33
N LEU A 104 4.98 -6.84 9.93
CA LEU A 104 4.72 -5.45 10.27
C LEU A 104 3.21 -5.19 10.36
N ASP A 105 2.79 -4.42 11.36
CA ASP A 105 1.42 -3.92 11.51
C ASP A 105 1.43 -2.40 11.71
N ASP A 106 1.01 -1.68 10.67
CA ASP A 106 1.00 -0.21 10.67
C ASP A 106 -0.12 0.36 11.56
N SER A 107 -1.07 -0.47 12.04
CA SER A 107 -2.09 -0.02 13.00
C SER A 107 -1.49 0.37 14.35
N LEU A 108 -0.35 -0.20 14.72
CA LEU A 108 0.37 0.15 15.94
C LEU A 108 1.09 1.51 15.84
N GLN A 109 1.28 2.01 14.61
CA GLN A 109 1.91 3.32 14.36
C GLN A 109 0.87 4.44 14.17
N GLN A 110 -0.41 4.11 14.01
CA GLN A 110 -1.51 5.07 14.11
C GLN A 110 -1.67 5.49 15.57
N LEU A 111 -0.83 6.44 16.00
CA LEU A 111 -1.07 7.24 17.21
C LEU A 111 -2.52 7.74 17.19
N ASP A 112 -3.19 7.60 18.33
CA ASP A 112 -4.54 8.12 18.55
C ASP A 112 -4.58 9.57 18.02
N PRO A 113 -5.57 9.99 17.20
CA PRO A 113 -5.61 11.34 16.65
C PRO A 113 -5.48 12.42 17.73
N ILE A 114 -5.94 12.09 18.94
CA ILE A 114 -5.81 12.89 20.15
C ILE A 114 -4.33 13.04 20.58
N ASP A 115 -3.56 11.95 20.65
CA ASP A 115 -2.14 11.98 20.98
C ASP A 115 -1.30 12.72 19.93
N ARG A 116 -1.71 12.68 18.66
CA ARG A 116 -1.11 13.48 17.60
C ARG A 116 -1.31 14.98 17.85
N VAL A 117 -2.52 15.38 18.23
CA VAL A 117 -2.84 16.78 18.57
C VAL A 117 -2.09 17.21 19.82
N PHE A 118 -2.05 16.39 20.87
CA PHE A 118 -1.30 16.71 22.09
C PHE A 118 0.20 16.85 21.82
N ARG A 119 0.83 15.98 21.03
CA ARG A 119 2.24 16.17 20.63
C ARG A 119 2.47 17.41 19.77
N GLN A 120 1.52 17.80 18.93
CA GLN A 120 1.61 19.04 18.17
C GLN A 120 1.46 20.26 19.08
N LEU A 121 0.56 20.19 20.07
CA LEU A 121 0.41 21.21 21.10
C LEU A 121 1.68 21.30 21.95
N ASP A 122 2.25 20.18 22.42
CA ASP A 122 3.50 20.17 23.19
C ASP A 122 4.69 20.75 22.39
N LYS A 123 4.70 20.62 21.06
CA LYS A 123 5.70 21.26 20.19
C LYS A 123 5.46 22.76 19.97
N LEU A 124 4.20 23.20 20.03
CA LEU A 124 3.83 24.61 19.88
C LEU A 124 3.90 25.37 21.20
N VAL A 125 3.72 24.66 22.31
CA VAL A 125 3.81 25.13 23.70
C VAL A 125 5.22 24.89 24.25
N GLY A 126 6.04 24.10 23.57
CA GLY A 126 7.42 23.80 23.94
C GLY A 126 8.25 25.07 24.08
N ASP A 127 8.38 25.51 25.33
CA ASP A 127 9.20 26.61 25.78
C ASP A 127 10.64 26.49 25.25
N GLU A 128 11.20 27.62 24.80
CA GLU A 128 12.63 27.83 24.59
C GLU A 128 13.44 27.78 25.92
N GLU A 129 13.16 26.86 26.84
CA GLU A 129 13.98 26.65 28.03
C GLU A 129 14.70 25.31 27.97
N ALA A 130 15.60 25.20 27.00
CA ALA A 130 16.69 24.24 27.02
C ALA A 130 18.04 24.99 26.98
N ASP A 131 18.22 25.98 27.85
CA ASP A 131 19.55 26.54 28.09
C ASP A 131 19.68 27.12 29.51
N LYS A 132 19.65 26.25 30.55
CA LYS A 132 20.11 26.62 31.90
C LYS A 132 20.30 25.45 32.87
N GLU A 133 20.95 24.36 32.47
CA GLU A 133 21.45 23.39 33.47
C GLU A 133 22.76 22.67 33.08
N LYS A 134 23.67 23.40 32.43
CA LYS A 134 25.09 23.01 32.30
C LYS A 134 26.08 24.05 32.85
N HIS A 135 25.67 24.82 33.84
CA HIS A 135 26.56 25.73 34.56
C HIS A 135 26.32 25.71 36.08
N GLN A 136 26.45 24.55 36.71
CA GLN A 136 26.68 24.46 38.17
C GLN A 136 27.36 23.16 38.63
N GLN A 137 28.18 22.56 37.76
CA GLN A 137 29.24 21.60 38.17
C GLN A 137 30.59 22.10 37.66
N LYS A 138 30.97 23.28 38.11
CA LYS A 138 32.34 23.76 38.17
C LYS A 138 32.35 24.69 39.36
N GLU A 139 33.18 24.37 40.36
CA GLU A 139 33.23 24.99 41.69
C GLU A 139 32.31 24.36 42.74
N GLN A 140 32.64 23.14 43.14
CA GLN A 140 32.85 22.79 44.55
C GLN A 140 33.90 21.67 44.63
#